data_AF-A0A5K1U295-F1
#
_entry.id   AF-A0A5K1U295-F1
#
_cell.length_a   1.000
_cell.length_b   1.000
_cell.length_c   1.000
_cell.angle_alpha   90.00
_cell.angle_beta   90.00
_cell.angle_gamma   90.00
#
_symmetry.space_group_name_H-M   'P 1'
#
loop_
_entity.id
_entity.type
_entity.pdbx_description
1 polymer ?
#
loop_
_entity_poly.entity_id
_entity_poly.type
_entity_poly.pdbx_seq_one_letter_code
_entity_poly.pdbx_strand_id
1 'polypeptide(L)'
;MNPVVRLVRKFSSTPKSINEQDITILKRKLRCKFKSVGMLELDTLINNYLNTNINSMNKEKAKLLYNLMDIDTTNLLKLFYFYSNKENQKVEKLAQYLKNVNEEEIKDTFKLLIDILHNNEKLVSS
;
A
#
# COMPACT_ATOMS: atom_id res chain seq x y z
N MET A 1 13.87 -25.37 2.39
CA MET A 1 12.62 -24.66 2.76
C MET A 1 12.85 -23.19 2.51
N ASN A 2 12.25 -22.63 1.44
CA ASN A 2 12.39 -21.20 1.15
C ASN A 2 11.54 -20.41 2.14
N PRO A 3 12.12 -19.50 2.94
CA PRO A 3 11.33 -18.63 3.78
C PRO A 3 10.56 -17.69 2.87
N VAL A 4 9.24 -17.74 2.98
CA VAL A 4 8.29 -16.84 2.32
C VAL A 4 8.85 -15.42 2.41
N VAL A 5 9.15 -14.84 1.24
CA VAL A 5 9.57 -13.44 1.10
C VAL A 5 8.58 -12.61 1.90
N ARG A 6 9.10 -11.91 2.91
CA ARG A 6 8.31 -11.03 3.78
C ARG A 6 7.63 -10.00 2.87
N LEU A 7 6.33 -10.21 2.59
CA LEU A 7 5.58 -9.41 1.61
C LEU A 7 5.76 -7.92 1.89
N VAL A 8 5.77 -7.56 3.16
CA VAL A 8 6.00 -6.20 3.62
C VAL A 8 7.28 -6.16 4.44
N ARG A 9 8.33 -5.51 3.93
CA ARG A 9 9.53 -5.22 4.73
C ARG A 9 9.13 -4.13 5.72
N LYS A 10 9.23 -4.41 7.02
CA LYS A 10 8.93 -3.42 8.06
C LYS A 10 9.85 -2.22 7.87
N PHE A 11 9.28 -1.04 7.69
CA PHE A 11 9.96 0.20 8.10
C PHE A 11 10.44 0.00 9.54
N SER A 12 11.75 0.11 9.78
CA SER A 12 12.33 -0.05 11.11
C SER A 12 11.67 0.94 12.06
N SER A 13 10.82 0.42 12.94
CA SER A 13 10.14 1.15 14.00
C SER A 13 11.12 1.48 15.11
N THR A 14 12.11 2.32 14.82
CA THR A 14 12.72 3.13 15.87
C THR A 14 11.71 4.21 16.25
N PRO A 15 11.31 4.33 17.52
CA PRO A 15 10.42 5.38 17.99
C PRO A 15 11.19 6.70 18.05
N LYS A 16 11.55 7.25 16.89
CA LYS A 16 11.93 8.65 16.79
C LYS A 16 10.63 9.44 16.70
N SER A 17 10.52 10.52 17.49
CA SER A 17 9.45 11.51 17.36
C SER A 17 9.56 12.17 15.99
N ILE A 18 8.91 11.56 15.01
CA ILE A 18 8.84 12.04 13.63
C ILE A 18 8.00 13.31 13.65
N ASN A 19 8.61 14.44 13.27
CA ASN A 19 7.96 15.74 13.23
C ASN A 19 7.28 15.97 11.84
N GLU A 20 6.64 17.12 11.63
CA GLU A 20 5.98 17.43 10.34
C GLU A 20 6.93 17.43 9.14
N GLN A 21 8.21 17.78 9.36
CA GLN A 21 9.23 17.75 8.31
C GLN A 21 9.52 16.31 7.88
N ASP A 22 9.58 15.38 8.83
CA ASP A 22 9.77 13.96 8.53
C ASP A 22 8.59 13.37 7.74
N ILE A 23 7.35 13.79 8.04
CA ILE A 23 6.16 13.40 7.25
C ILE A 23 6.25 13.96 5.84
N THR A 24 6.68 15.21 5.69
CA THR A 24 6.88 15.86 4.38
C THR A 24 7.95 15.14 3.56
N ILE A 25 9.05 14.74 4.20
CA ILE A 25 10.11 13.93 3.58
C ILE A 25 9.56 12.55 3.17
N LEU A 26 8.76 11.90 4.01
CA LEU A 26 8.14 10.60 3.69
C LEU A 26 7.19 10.71 2.49
N LYS A 27 6.35 11.75 2.44
CA LYS A 27 5.48 12.05 1.28
C LYS A 27 6.29 12.27 0.01
N ARG A 28 7.40 13.01 0.08
CA ARG A 28 8.34 13.17 -1.05
C ARG A 28 8.94 11.83 -1.49
N LYS A 29 9.40 11.01 -0.54
CA LYS A 29 9.93 9.66 -0.82
C LYS A 29 8.90 8.77 -1.52
N LEU A 30 7.65 8.80 -1.07
CA LEU A 30 6.55 8.09 -1.72
C LEU A 30 6.39 8.54 -3.18
N ARG A 31 6.31 9.85 -3.45
CA ARG A 31 6.22 10.37 -4.82
C ARG A 31 7.41 9.94 -5.69
N CYS A 32 8.63 9.99 -5.15
CA CYS A 32 9.82 9.58 -5.89
C CYS A 32 9.77 8.08 -6.23
N LYS A 33 9.36 7.25 -5.28
CA LYS A 33 9.34 5.79 -5.46
C LYS A 33 8.20 5.32 -6.38
N PHE A 34 7.09 6.08 -6.47
CA PHE A 34 5.96 5.82 -7.39
C PHE A 34 6.04 6.59 -8.72
N LYS A 35 7.13 7.32 -8.97
CA LYS A 35 7.32 8.03 -10.26
C LYS A 35 7.32 7.06 -11.45
N SER A 36 7.81 5.85 -11.25
CA SER A 36 7.48 4.70 -12.11
C SER A 36 7.84 3.40 -11.40
N VAL A 37 6.87 2.50 -11.25
CA VAL A 37 7.06 1.12 -10.79
C VAL A 37 7.32 0.16 -11.96
N GLY A 38 7.49 0.69 -13.18
CA GLY A 38 7.75 -0.08 -14.40
C GLY A 38 6.51 -0.77 -14.98
N MET A 39 5.31 -0.41 -14.51
CA MET A 39 4.05 -0.95 -14.99
C MET A 39 2.97 0.11 -15.00
N LEU A 40 2.46 0.44 -16.20
CA LEU A 40 1.54 1.55 -16.41
C LEU A 40 0.28 1.43 -15.54
N GLU A 41 -0.34 0.25 -15.46
CA GLU A 41 -1.56 0.07 -14.67
C GLU A 41 -1.35 0.35 -13.19
N LEU A 42 -0.24 -0.14 -12.64
CA LEU A 42 0.09 0.05 -11.23
C LEU A 42 0.55 1.49 -10.95
N ASP A 43 1.29 2.08 -11.90
CA ASP A 43 1.63 3.50 -11.88
C ASP A 43 0.38 4.37 -11.84
N THR A 44 -0.62 4.08 -12.68
CA THR A 44 -1.90 4.80 -12.68
C THR A 44 -2.65 4.63 -11.36
N LEU A 45 -2.84 3.39 -10.91
CA LEU A 45 -3.57 3.07 -9.67
C LEU A 45 -3.02 3.84 -8.47
N ILE A 46 -1.70 3.80 -8.29
CA ILE A 46 -1.09 4.41 -7.11
C ILE A 46 -0.92 5.92 -7.28
N ASN A 47 -0.53 6.41 -8.47
CA ASN A 47 -0.37 7.85 -8.66
C ASN A 47 -1.70 8.59 -8.53
N ASN A 48 -2.81 8.02 -9.01
CA ASN A 48 -4.15 8.56 -8.77
C ASN A 48 -4.43 8.69 -7.27
N TYR A 49 -4.23 7.61 -6.53
CA TYR A 49 -4.43 7.59 -5.09
C TYR A 49 -3.55 8.63 -4.37
N LEU A 50 -2.27 8.71 -4.71
CA LEU A 50 -1.35 9.69 -4.14
C LEU A 50 -1.77 11.12 -4.47
N ASN A 51 -2.11 11.41 -5.71
CA ASN A 51 -2.49 12.76 -6.12
C ASN A 51 -3.71 13.26 -5.37
N THR A 52 -4.70 12.40 -5.12
CA THR A 52 -5.91 12.75 -4.36
C THR A 52 -5.66 12.83 -2.86
N ASN A 53 -4.81 11.98 -2.29
CA ASN A 53 -4.76 11.78 -0.83
C ASN A 53 -3.48 12.28 -0.15
N ILE A 54 -2.39 12.59 -0.87
CA ILE A 54 -1.08 12.82 -0.24
C ILE A 54 -1.05 14.02 0.71
N ASN A 55 -1.86 15.05 0.46
CA ASN A 55 -1.89 16.23 1.31
C ASN A 55 -2.53 15.93 2.66
N SER A 56 -3.64 15.18 2.68
CA SER A 56 -4.37 14.76 3.89
C SER A 56 -3.85 13.46 4.52
N MET A 57 -2.91 12.77 3.86
CA MET A 57 -2.34 11.52 4.35
C MET A 57 -1.61 11.72 5.68
N ASN A 58 -2.01 10.95 6.69
CA ASN A 58 -1.36 10.89 7.98
C ASN A 58 -0.11 9.97 7.95
N LYS A 59 0.67 10.01 9.03
CA LYS A 59 1.92 9.28 9.17
C LYS A 59 1.78 7.76 9.01
N GLU A 60 0.78 7.16 9.67
CA GLU A 60 0.63 5.70 9.65
C GLU A 60 0.22 5.19 8.27
N LYS A 61 -0.68 5.91 7.59
CA LYS A 61 -1.05 5.59 6.21
C LYS A 61 0.12 5.74 5.24
N ALA A 62 0.95 6.77 5.41
CA ALA A 62 2.15 6.97 4.61
C ALA A 62 3.17 5.84 4.81
N LYS A 63 3.36 5.36 6.04
CA LYS A 63 4.23 4.21 6.32
C LYS A 63 3.68 2.93 5.72
N LEU A 64 2.38 2.64 5.90
CA LEU A 64 1.74 1.45 5.32
C LEU A 64 1.86 1.44 3.80
N LEU A 65 1.65 2.60 3.16
CA LEU A 65 1.82 2.72 1.72
C LEU A 65 3.27 2.49 1.30
N TYR A 66 4.24 3.03 2.02
CA TYR A 66 5.66 2.80 1.72
C TYR A 66 6.05 1.32 1.87
N ASN A 67 5.54 0.68 2.91
CA ASN A 67 5.70 -0.74 3.21
C ASN A 67 5.12 -1.62 2.08
N LEU A 68 3.96 -1.24 1.54
CA LEU A 68 3.35 -1.91 0.40
C LEU A 68 4.25 -1.90 -0.85
N MET A 69 5.09 -0.86 -0.99
CA MET A 69 6.04 -0.72 -2.10
C MET A 69 7.26 -1.62 -2.03
N ASP A 70 7.48 -2.30 -0.89
CA ASP A 70 8.56 -3.27 -0.79
C ASP A 70 8.12 -4.64 -1.36
N ILE A 71 6.84 -4.81 -1.70
CA ILE A 71 6.34 -5.90 -2.54
C ILE A 71 6.84 -5.67 -3.96
N ASP A 72 7.30 -6.72 -4.63
CA ASP A 72 7.64 -6.63 -6.05
C ASP A 72 6.41 -6.24 -6.90
N THR A 73 6.65 -5.46 -7.95
CA THR A 73 5.61 -4.89 -8.82
C THR A 73 4.61 -5.94 -9.33
N THR A 74 5.09 -7.14 -9.69
CA THR A 74 4.23 -8.21 -10.21
C THR A 74 3.27 -8.76 -9.16
N ASN A 75 3.76 -9.06 -7.96
CA ASN A 75 2.90 -9.54 -6.88
C ASN A 75 1.97 -8.44 -6.37
N LEU A 76 2.43 -7.19 -6.33
CA LEU A 76 1.58 -6.06 -5.96
C LEU A 76 0.44 -5.87 -6.95
N LEU A 77 0.71 -5.97 -8.25
CA LEU A 77 -0.32 -5.92 -9.27
C LEU A 77 -1.32 -7.08 -9.12
N LYS A 78 -0.83 -8.32 -8.98
CA LYS A 78 -1.71 -9.49 -8.78
C LYS A 78 -2.62 -9.30 -7.57
N LEU A 79 -2.11 -8.67 -6.51
CA LEU A 79 -2.88 -8.34 -5.32
C LEU A 79 -4.02 -7.37 -5.65
N PHE A 80 -3.74 -6.32 -6.41
CA PHE A 80 -4.78 -5.38 -6.85
C PHE A 80 -5.81 -6.02 -7.78
N TYR A 81 -5.39 -6.86 -8.74
CA TYR A 81 -6.32 -7.63 -9.57
C TYR A 81 -7.18 -8.61 -8.78
N PHE A 82 -6.59 -9.24 -7.76
CA PHE A 82 -7.33 -10.16 -6.92
C PHE A 82 -8.45 -9.42 -6.16
N TYR A 83 -8.14 -8.26 -5.58
CA TYR A 83 -9.09 -7.47 -4.77
C TYR A 83 -10.01 -6.54 -5.57
N SER A 84 -9.75 -6.31 -6.86
CA SER A 84 -10.68 -5.59 -7.74
C SER A 84 -12.00 -6.36 -7.93
N ASN A 85 -11.97 -7.69 -7.79
CA ASN A 85 -13.19 -8.48 -7.67
C ASN A 85 -13.81 -8.31 -6.27
N LYS A 86 -15.04 -7.81 -6.21
CA LYS A 86 -15.79 -7.57 -4.97
C LYS A 86 -15.97 -8.83 -4.11
N GLU A 87 -16.09 -10.02 -4.71
CA GLU A 87 -16.18 -11.30 -3.98
C GLU A 87 -14.89 -11.67 -3.24
N ASN A 88 -13.78 -11.05 -3.63
CA ASN A 88 -12.46 -11.24 -3.04
C ASN A 88 -12.11 -10.24 -1.94
N GLN A 89 -12.93 -9.21 -1.71
CA GLN A 89 -12.70 -8.18 -0.69
C GLN A 89 -13.01 -8.67 0.73
N LYS A 90 -12.27 -9.69 1.17
CA LYS A 90 -12.37 -10.32 2.49
C LYS A 90 -10.99 -10.33 3.15
N VAL A 91 -10.89 -9.84 4.40
CA VAL A 91 -9.64 -9.81 5.17
C VAL A 91 -9.04 -11.20 5.31
N GLU A 92 -9.89 -12.21 5.48
CA GLU A 92 -9.51 -13.61 5.67
C GLU A 92 -8.71 -14.15 4.49
N LYS A 93 -9.02 -13.68 3.26
CA LYS A 93 -8.26 -14.04 2.07
C LYS A 93 -6.84 -13.51 2.16
N LEU A 94 -6.62 -12.29 2.68
CA LEU A 94 -5.27 -11.75 2.88
C LEU A 94 -4.54 -12.50 4.00
N ALA A 95 -5.24 -12.78 5.10
CA ALA A 95 -4.69 -13.46 6.26
C ALA A 95 -4.17 -14.87 5.93
N GLN A 96 -4.84 -15.58 5.02
CA GLN A 96 -4.39 -16.89 4.53
C GLN A 96 -3.02 -16.85 3.83
N TYR A 97 -2.67 -15.74 3.18
CA TYR A 97 -1.36 -15.55 2.55
C TYR A 97 -0.32 -14.96 3.52
N LEU A 98 -0.76 -14.25 4.56
CA LEU A 98 0.09 -13.56 5.53
C LEU A 98 0.09 -14.23 6.90
N LYS A 99 0.14 -15.57 6.95
CA LYS A 99 0.00 -16.39 8.18
C LYS A 99 0.96 -16.04 9.33
N ASN A 100 2.06 -15.34 9.04
CA ASN A 100 3.10 -14.96 10.02
C ASN A 100 3.14 -13.45 10.32
N VAL A 101 2.11 -12.69 9.91
CA VAL A 101 1.99 -11.25 10.11
C VAL A 101 0.95 -10.97 11.21
N ASN A 102 1.12 -9.89 11.97
CA ASN A 102 0.17 -9.47 12.99
C ASN A 102 -1.22 -9.22 12.36
N GLU A 103 -2.30 -9.65 13.03
CA GLU A 103 -3.67 -9.47 12.57
C GLU A 103 -4.03 -8.01 12.32
N GLU A 104 -3.55 -7.10 13.17
CA GLU A 104 -3.74 -5.65 13.00
C GLU A 104 -3.05 -5.14 11.72
N GLU A 105 -1.81 -5.57 11.47
CA GLU A 105 -1.07 -5.22 10.25
C GLU A 105 -1.78 -5.77 8.99
N ILE A 106 -2.38 -6.96 9.08
CA ILE A 106 -3.17 -7.54 7.98
C ILE A 106 -4.41 -6.70 7.71
N LYS A 107 -5.16 -6.30 8.76
CA LYS A 107 -6.36 -5.46 8.64
C LYS A 107 -6.03 -4.08 8.05
N ASP A 108 -4.96 -3.45 8.51
CA ASP A 108 -4.50 -2.15 8.02
C ASP A 108 -4.06 -2.22 6.56
N THR A 109 -3.31 -3.26 6.20
CA THR A 109 -2.89 -3.49 4.81
C THR A 109 -4.09 -3.73 3.91
N PHE A 110 -5.04 -4.58 4.33
CA PHE A 110 -6.27 -4.82 3.60
C PHE A 110 -7.06 -3.52 3.38
N LYS A 111 -7.27 -2.74 4.45
CA LYS A 111 -7.99 -1.47 4.37
C LYS A 111 -7.33 -0.50 3.39
N LEU A 112 -5.99 -0.44 3.38
CA LEU A 112 -5.26 0.39 2.43
C LEU A 112 -5.46 -0.06 0.98
N LEU A 113 -5.40 -1.36 0.70
CA LEU A 113 -5.60 -1.92 -0.64
C LEU A 113 -6.98 -1.56 -1.20
N ILE A 114 -8.02 -1.76 -0.38
CA ILE A 114 -9.41 -1.46 -0.76
C ILE A 114 -9.60 0.05 -0.96
N ASP A 115 -9.01 0.87 -0.09
CA ASP A 115 -9.10 2.33 -0.20
C ASP A 115 -8.45 2.85 -1.49
N ILE A 116 -7.33 2.26 -1.91
CA ILE A 116 -6.69 2.57 -3.21
C ILE A 116 -7.62 2.21 -4.37
N LEU A 117 -8.21 1.01 -4.35
CA LEU A 117 -9.11 0.55 -5.41
C LEU A 117 -10.36 1.44 -5.52
N HIS A 118 -11.04 1.70 -4.41
CA HIS A 118 -12.24 2.54 -4.39
C HIS A 118 -11.96 3.99 -4.79
N ASN A 119 -10.79 4.54 -4.45
CA ASN A 119 -10.40 5.88 -4.91
C ASN A 119 -10.31 5.94 -6.45
N ASN A 120 -9.78 4.88 -7.07
CA ASN A 120 -9.67 4.79 -8.52
C ASN A 120 -11.03 4.55 -9.18
N GLU A 121 -11.90 3.71 -8.61
CA GLU A 121 -13.28 3.56 -9.10
C GLU A 121 -14.01 4.90 -9.15
N LYS A 122 -13.92 5.70 -8.08
CA LYS A 122 -14.52 7.04 -8.01
C LYS A 122 -14.04 7.94 -9.14
N LEU A 123 -12.73 7.97 -9.39
CA LEU A 123 -12.13 8.79 -10.45
C LEU A 123 -12.59 8.38 -11.85
N VAL A 124 -12.80 7.08 -12.10
CA VAL A 124 -13.29 6.58 -13.39
C VAL A 124 -14.79 6.85 -13.59
N SER A 125 -15.57 6.83 -12.50
CA SER A 125 -17.02 7.08 -12.51
C SER A 125 -17.41 8.56 -12.48
N SER A 126 -16.43 9.48 -12.36
CA SER A 126 -16.62 10.94 -12.32
C SER A 126 -16.47 11.54 -13.71
#